data_AF-A0A8E0I5J8-F1
#
_entry.id   AF-A0A8E0I5J8-F1
#
_cell.length_a   1.000
_cell.length_b   1.000
_cell.length_c   1.000
_cell.angle_alpha   90.00
_cell.angle_beta   90.00
_cell.angle_gamma   90.00
#
_symmetry.space_group_name_H-M   'P 1'
#
loop_
_entity.id
_entity.type
_entity.pdbx_description
1 polymer ?
#
loop_
_entity_poly.entity_id
_entity_poly.type
_entity_poly.pdbx_seq_one_letter_code
_entity_poly.pdbx_strand_id
1 'polypeptide(L)'
;MTTIRFLNGLNTIGGNIVEFATKTSRVIMDFGVAADLSNETVSSAIDNGKLPHVPELFFDQPDVYTHEAIFISHLHIDHMGALQYLKKPIPIYLSEPSYKLYQLLIKLGIEKPVANLHPLAYEQPITIGDLTVTGFHSDHDEPGVMALLVDDGSRRYAHSGDVRLNGPHAERVHAWAKRFNQEKLSLFMLEGTSFSFDTAAPVEDQDHPSIPLTEMSLQKQFQTVLAESPTLVVINPYIRNYERLAGFQASAHTAGRQLVWEPDDAAVLTTMTDQKPDAILGQTISLTDIARDPQHYVLQNSFDHLERLTDMPITTYIHSNGEPLGDYDPRFAQLKDWLEAHHIPLQFMNASGHASREDLITLAKEVNPRTIVPWHSFHPEREAEALDTQTNAAVVLPERDLYYDFDELNEEE
;
A
#
# COMPACT_ATOMS: atom_id res chain seq x y z
N MET A 1 -16.39 24.15 13.14
CA MET A 1 -16.07 23.00 14.00
C MET A 1 -16.12 21.78 13.12
N THR A 2 -14.98 21.11 13.03
CA THR A 2 -14.80 19.89 12.24
C THR A 2 -14.95 18.71 13.17
N THR A 3 -15.77 17.73 12.76
CA THR A 3 -15.92 16.45 13.45
C THR A 3 -15.20 15.37 12.67
N ILE A 4 -14.57 14.44 13.39
CA ILE A 4 -13.88 13.29 12.82
C ILE A 4 -14.70 12.04 13.11
N ARG A 5 -14.88 11.17 12.12
CA ARG A 5 -15.55 9.87 12.29
C ARG A 5 -14.71 8.77 11.66
N PHE A 6 -14.38 7.76 12.46
CA PHE A 6 -13.69 6.58 11.99
C PHE A 6 -14.72 5.57 11.49
N LEU A 7 -14.78 5.40 10.18
CA LEU A 7 -15.81 4.62 9.50
C LEU A 7 -15.43 3.15 9.35
N ASN A 8 -14.13 2.86 9.24
CA ASN A 8 -13.64 1.49 9.06
C ASN A 8 -12.12 1.37 9.37
N GLY A 9 -11.60 0.14 9.42
CA GLY A 9 -10.15 -0.12 9.50
C GLY A 9 -9.52 -0.02 10.90
N LEU A 10 -10.33 -0.11 11.96
CA LEU A 10 -9.85 0.13 13.33
C LEU A 10 -9.08 -1.03 13.95
N ASN A 11 -9.42 -2.28 13.59
CA ASN A 11 -8.78 -3.49 14.11
C ASN A 11 -8.41 -4.46 12.97
N THR A 12 -8.06 -3.89 11.82
CA THR A 12 -7.62 -4.61 10.62
C THR A 12 -6.36 -3.93 10.10
N ILE A 13 -5.48 -4.71 9.48
CA ILE A 13 -4.48 -4.14 8.56
C ILE A 13 -5.27 -3.80 7.30
N GLY A 14 -5.36 -2.51 6.99
CA GLY A 14 -6.11 -2.04 5.85
C GLY A 14 -7.61 -1.84 6.07
N GLY A 15 -8.29 -1.36 5.03
CA GLY A 15 -9.72 -1.01 5.07
C GLY A 15 -9.98 0.32 5.80
N ASN A 16 -8.95 1.14 5.95
CA ASN A 16 -8.95 2.38 6.72
C ASN A 16 -9.76 3.47 6.04
N ILE A 17 -10.79 3.95 6.74
CA ILE A 17 -11.67 5.01 6.25
C ILE A 17 -12.00 5.92 7.42
N VAL A 18 -11.58 7.17 7.32
CA VAL A 18 -11.87 8.27 8.24
C VAL A 18 -12.50 9.42 7.47
N GLU A 19 -13.49 10.05 8.10
CA GLU A 19 -14.21 11.21 7.59
C GLU A 19 -13.87 12.43 8.44
N PHE A 20 -13.56 13.55 7.78
CA PHE A 20 -13.48 14.88 8.38
C PHE A 20 -14.63 15.72 7.81
N ALA A 21 -15.50 16.21 8.68
CA ALA A 21 -16.73 16.87 8.26
C ALA A 21 -16.95 18.20 8.98
N THR A 22 -17.30 19.23 8.22
CA THR A 22 -17.94 20.46 8.72
C THR A 22 -19.45 20.38 8.47
N LYS A 23 -20.16 21.49 8.65
CA LYS A 23 -21.59 21.57 8.30
C LYS A 23 -21.85 21.43 6.80
N THR A 24 -20.91 21.81 5.94
CA THR A 24 -21.11 21.88 4.48
C THR A 24 -20.14 21.02 3.69
N SER A 25 -19.01 20.64 4.30
CA SER A 25 -17.86 20.06 3.62
C SER A 25 -17.46 18.73 4.25
N ARG A 26 -17.05 17.78 3.42
CA ARG A 26 -16.53 16.47 3.83
C ARG A 26 -15.28 16.10 3.04
N VAL A 27 -14.25 15.61 3.71
CA VAL A 27 -13.15 14.88 3.08
C VAL A 27 -13.00 13.51 3.73
N ILE A 28 -12.72 12.48 2.92
CA ILE A 28 -12.58 11.08 3.35
C ILE A 28 -11.18 10.58 2.99
N MET A 29 -10.55 9.82 3.89
CA MET A 29 -9.22 9.22 3.74
C MET A 29 -9.14 7.86 4.43
N ASP A 30 -8.59 6.79 3.89
CA ASP A 30 -8.63 6.44 2.47
C ASP A 30 -10.01 5.86 2.14
N PHE A 31 -10.11 4.91 1.21
CA PHE A 31 -11.36 4.25 0.82
C PHE A 31 -11.14 2.79 0.38
N GLY A 32 -10.57 1.99 1.27
CA GLY A 32 -10.15 0.62 0.95
C GLY A 32 -10.96 -0.50 1.60
N VAL A 33 -10.50 -1.73 1.36
CA VAL A 33 -11.16 -2.97 1.81
C VAL A 33 -10.13 -4.00 2.29
N ALA A 34 -10.30 -4.53 3.51
CA ALA A 34 -9.41 -5.54 4.12
C ALA A 34 -9.92 -6.99 3.99
N ALA A 35 -10.86 -7.26 3.08
CA ALA A 35 -11.51 -8.55 2.94
C ALA A 35 -11.92 -8.84 1.49
N ASP A 36 -12.02 -10.13 1.13
CA ASP A 36 -12.63 -10.50 -0.14
C ASP A 36 -14.14 -10.20 -0.11
N LEU A 37 -14.61 -9.48 -1.13
CA LEU A 37 -15.99 -9.08 -1.36
C LEU A 37 -16.60 -9.72 -2.62
N SER A 38 -15.88 -10.63 -3.30
CA SER A 38 -16.29 -11.28 -4.55
C SER A 38 -17.67 -11.93 -4.49
N ASN A 39 -18.07 -12.43 -3.31
CA ASN A 39 -19.34 -13.12 -3.07
C ASN A 39 -20.33 -12.30 -2.22
N GLU A 40 -20.10 -10.99 -2.05
CA GLU A 40 -20.94 -10.11 -1.26
C GLU A 40 -21.66 -9.04 -2.10
N THR A 41 -22.87 -8.69 -1.65
CA THR A 41 -23.54 -7.47 -2.11
C THR A 41 -23.01 -6.28 -1.33
N VAL A 42 -23.15 -5.06 -1.86
CA VAL A 42 -22.76 -3.86 -1.12
C VAL A 42 -23.51 -3.75 0.22
N SER A 43 -24.81 -4.08 0.25
CA SER A 43 -25.59 -4.09 1.50
C SER A 43 -25.03 -5.09 2.51
N SER A 44 -24.76 -6.34 2.11
CA SER A 44 -24.20 -7.33 3.02
C SER A 44 -22.80 -6.96 3.50
N ALA A 45 -21.97 -6.37 2.63
CA ALA A 45 -20.63 -5.91 3.00
C ALA A 45 -20.67 -4.78 4.03
N ILE A 46 -21.65 -3.86 3.94
CA ILE A 46 -21.90 -2.84 4.96
C ILE A 46 -22.38 -3.50 6.27
N ASP A 47 -23.37 -4.39 6.21
CA ASP A 47 -23.93 -5.07 7.39
C ASP A 47 -22.85 -5.90 8.13
N ASN A 48 -21.92 -6.49 7.39
CA ASN A 48 -20.78 -7.25 7.91
C ASN A 48 -19.59 -6.37 8.33
N GLY A 49 -19.67 -5.04 8.17
CA GLY A 49 -18.61 -4.11 8.55
C GLY A 49 -17.37 -4.15 7.66
N LYS A 50 -17.47 -4.67 6.43
CA LYS A 50 -16.38 -4.67 5.44
C LYS A 50 -16.36 -3.41 4.58
N LEU A 51 -17.51 -2.74 4.43
CA LEU A 51 -17.67 -1.41 3.86
C LEU A 51 -18.24 -0.45 4.91
N PRO A 52 -17.94 0.86 4.81
CA PRO A 52 -18.38 1.84 5.79
C PRO A 52 -19.90 2.09 5.71
N HIS A 53 -20.54 2.40 6.84
CA HIS A 53 -21.97 2.71 6.88
C HIS A 53 -22.25 4.17 6.47
N VAL A 54 -22.02 4.45 5.19
CA VAL A 54 -22.26 5.72 4.48
C VAL A 54 -23.08 5.43 3.21
N PRO A 55 -24.35 5.01 3.38
CA PRO A 55 -25.16 4.48 2.28
C PRO A 55 -25.36 5.48 1.13
N GLU A 56 -25.24 6.78 1.38
CA GLU A 56 -25.31 7.82 0.34
C GLU A 56 -24.15 7.78 -0.66
N LEU A 57 -23.05 7.09 -0.36
CA LEU A 57 -21.93 6.88 -1.29
C LEU A 57 -22.14 5.67 -2.22
N PHE A 58 -22.89 4.69 -1.72
CA PHE A 58 -23.03 3.36 -2.33
C PHE A 58 -24.39 3.12 -2.99
N PHE A 59 -25.38 3.95 -2.67
CA PHE A 59 -26.75 3.85 -3.18
C PHE A 59 -27.23 5.18 -3.73
N ASP A 60 -28.33 5.14 -4.49
CA ASP A 60 -28.99 6.32 -5.03
C ASP A 60 -29.74 7.08 -3.92
N GLN A 61 -29.01 7.90 -3.16
CA GLN A 61 -29.53 8.79 -2.13
C GLN A 61 -29.01 10.22 -2.34
N PRO A 62 -29.67 11.27 -1.83
CA PRO A 62 -29.17 12.64 -1.91
C PRO A 62 -27.79 12.82 -1.25
N ASP A 63 -27.01 13.78 -1.74
CA ASP A 63 -25.77 14.17 -1.07
C ASP A 63 -26.06 14.83 0.28
N VAL A 64 -25.27 14.46 1.29
CA VAL A 64 -25.35 15.04 2.62
C VAL A 64 -24.56 16.35 2.71
N TYR A 65 -23.47 16.45 1.93
CA TYR A 65 -22.55 17.57 1.95
C TYR A 65 -22.59 18.36 0.63
N THR A 66 -22.33 19.66 0.69
CA THR A 66 -22.27 20.53 -0.50
C THR A 66 -20.92 20.39 -1.21
N HIS A 67 -19.85 20.18 -0.43
CA HIS A 67 -18.51 19.97 -0.91
C HIS A 67 -18.01 18.63 -0.38
N GLU A 68 -17.59 17.75 -1.28
CA GLU A 68 -17.14 16.42 -0.90
C GLU A 68 -15.99 15.95 -1.79
N ALA A 69 -15.01 15.28 -1.20
CA ALA A 69 -13.94 14.61 -1.93
C ALA A 69 -13.38 13.40 -1.15
N ILE A 70 -12.82 12.45 -1.87
CA ILE A 70 -12.05 11.33 -1.33
C ILE A 70 -10.58 11.54 -1.70
N PHE A 71 -9.68 11.33 -0.75
CA PHE A 71 -8.24 11.34 -0.98
C PHE A 71 -7.70 9.95 -0.65
N ILE A 72 -6.80 9.46 -1.50
CA ILE A 72 -6.20 8.15 -1.34
C ILE A 72 -4.69 8.33 -1.18
N SER A 73 -4.14 7.76 -0.12
CA SER A 73 -2.73 7.80 0.21
C SER A 73 -1.88 7.04 -0.81
N HIS A 74 -2.29 5.82 -1.21
CA HIS A 74 -1.61 4.97 -2.21
C HIS A 74 -2.54 3.87 -2.77
N LEU A 75 -2.09 3.10 -3.78
CA LEU A 75 -2.96 2.18 -4.55
C LEU A 75 -2.97 0.72 -4.07
N HIS A 76 -2.61 0.44 -2.82
CA HIS A 76 -2.95 -0.85 -2.25
C HIS A 76 -4.47 -1.00 -2.11
N ILE A 77 -4.96 -2.22 -2.34
CA ILE A 77 -6.40 -2.53 -2.39
C ILE A 77 -7.10 -2.18 -1.07
N ASP A 78 -6.39 -2.30 0.02
CA ASP A 78 -6.86 -1.98 1.34
C ASP A 78 -6.89 -0.48 1.67
N HIS A 79 -6.43 0.37 0.74
CA HIS A 79 -6.59 1.82 0.77
C HIS A 79 -7.55 2.35 -0.31
N MET A 80 -7.75 1.65 -1.43
CA MET A 80 -8.59 2.18 -2.54
C MET A 80 -9.64 1.22 -3.07
N GLY A 81 -9.63 -0.04 -2.63
CA GLY A 81 -10.47 -1.11 -3.15
C GLY A 81 -11.97 -0.88 -2.99
N ALA A 82 -12.43 0.03 -2.11
CA ALA A 82 -13.84 0.33 -1.96
C ALA A 82 -14.34 1.32 -3.03
N LEU A 83 -13.44 2.02 -3.74
CA LEU A 83 -13.80 3.02 -4.75
C LEU A 83 -14.67 2.43 -5.87
N GLN A 84 -14.44 1.16 -6.23
CA GLN A 84 -15.21 0.46 -7.26
C GLN A 84 -16.71 0.32 -6.93
N TYR A 85 -17.10 0.47 -5.66
CA TYR A 85 -18.50 0.37 -5.22
C TYR A 85 -19.23 1.71 -5.20
N LEU A 86 -18.53 2.83 -5.40
CA LEU A 86 -19.13 4.15 -5.45
C LEU A 86 -20.17 4.24 -6.58
N LYS A 87 -21.31 4.88 -6.28
CA LYS A 87 -22.35 5.17 -7.28
C LYS A 87 -22.38 6.62 -7.75
N LYS A 88 -21.60 7.48 -7.10
CA LYS A 88 -21.55 8.91 -7.37
C LYS A 88 -20.18 9.33 -7.89
N PRO A 89 -20.12 10.32 -8.79
CA PRO A 89 -18.87 10.85 -9.31
C PRO A 89 -18.25 11.85 -8.31
N ILE A 90 -17.99 11.40 -7.09
CA ILE A 90 -17.30 12.22 -6.08
C ILE A 90 -15.86 12.44 -6.54
N PRO A 91 -15.30 13.66 -6.45
CA PRO A 91 -13.90 13.89 -6.75
C PRO A 91 -13.00 12.96 -5.92
N ILE A 92 -12.16 12.18 -6.61
CA ILE A 92 -11.17 11.29 -5.99
C ILE A 92 -9.79 11.82 -6.35
N TYR A 93 -8.96 12.09 -5.34
CA TYR A 93 -7.60 12.61 -5.52
C TYR A 93 -6.57 11.53 -5.17
N LEU A 94 -5.65 11.31 -6.10
CA LEU A 94 -4.46 10.46 -5.97
C LEU A 94 -3.22 11.31 -6.20
N SER A 95 -2.05 10.91 -5.70
CA SER A 95 -0.81 11.55 -6.13
C SER A 95 -0.64 11.46 -7.65
N GLU A 96 0.12 12.37 -8.27
CA GLU A 96 0.39 12.30 -9.72
C GLU A 96 0.92 10.93 -10.20
N PRO A 97 1.89 10.28 -9.50
CA PRO A 97 2.33 8.93 -9.87
C PRO A 97 1.23 7.88 -9.72
N SER A 98 0.48 7.88 -8.61
CA SER A 98 -0.61 6.94 -8.40
C SER A 98 -1.75 7.17 -9.40
N TYR A 99 -2.06 8.41 -9.78
CA TYR A 99 -3.01 8.71 -10.85
C TYR A 99 -2.61 8.06 -12.17
N LYS A 100 -1.33 8.20 -12.56
CA LYS A 100 -0.78 7.60 -13.79
C LYS A 100 -0.82 6.07 -13.73
N LEU A 101 -0.41 5.48 -12.61
CA LEU A 101 -0.42 4.03 -12.41
C LEU A 101 -1.85 3.48 -12.44
N TYR A 102 -2.78 4.08 -11.71
CA TYR A 102 -4.17 3.64 -11.67
C TYR A 102 -4.83 3.68 -13.05
N GLN A 103 -4.59 4.74 -13.83
CA GLN A 103 -5.05 4.81 -15.23
C GLN A 103 -4.48 3.69 -16.11
N LEU A 104 -3.22 3.30 -15.88
CA LEU A 104 -2.62 2.18 -16.58
C LEU A 104 -3.24 0.85 -16.15
N LEU A 105 -3.39 0.61 -14.86
CA LEU A 105 -3.99 -0.62 -14.34
C LEU A 105 -5.44 -0.81 -14.83
N ILE A 106 -6.21 0.27 -15.00
CA ILE A 106 -7.53 0.23 -15.65
C ILE A 106 -7.41 -0.22 -17.11
N LYS A 107 -6.45 0.31 -17.87
CA LYS A 107 -6.24 -0.08 -19.29
C LYS A 107 -5.83 -1.54 -19.44
N LEU A 108 -5.07 -2.06 -18.47
CA LEU A 108 -4.67 -3.47 -18.40
C LEU A 108 -5.81 -4.38 -17.91
N GLY A 109 -6.90 -3.82 -17.39
CA GLY A 109 -8.04 -4.58 -16.85
C GLY A 109 -7.81 -5.14 -15.44
N ILE A 110 -6.69 -4.78 -14.81
CA ILE A 110 -6.35 -5.13 -13.43
C ILE A 110 -7.25 -4.35 -12.46
N GLU A 111 -7.49 -3.08 -12.75
CA GLU A 111 -8.33 -2.20 -11.93
C GLU A 111 -9.65 -1.83 -12.59
N LYS A 112 -10.65 -1.52 -11.76
CA LYS A 112 -11.95 -1.02 -12.23
C LYS A 112 -11.90 0.49 -12.46
N PRO A 113 -12.53 1.00 -13.52
CA PRO A 113 -12.62 2.44 -13.73
C PRO A 113 -13.50 3.08 -12.66
N VAL A 114 -13.05 4.22 -12.14
CA VAL A 114 -13.81 5.08 -11.22
C VAL A 114 -14.07 6.44 -11.88
N ALA A 115 -15.18 7.08 -11.51
CA ALA A 115 -15.52 8.39 -12.04
C ALA A 115 -14.78 9.50 -11.28
N ASN A 116 -14.54 10.62 -11.96
CA ASN A 116 -14.07 11.88 -11.35
C ASN A 116 -12.72 11.80 -10.61
N LEU A 117 -11.76 11.08 -11.21
CA LEU A 117 -10.41 10.93 -10.70
C LEU A 117 -9.51 12.13 -11.08
N HIS A 118 -8.75 12.65 -10.13
CA HIS A 118 -7.86 13.80 -10.29
C HIS A 118 -6.46 13.53 -9.74
N PRO A 119 -5.40 14.03 -10.39
CA PRO A 119 -4.09 14.09 -9.78
C PRO A 119 -4.02 15.18 -8.71
N LEU A 120 -3.31 14.88 -7.63
CA LEU A 120 -2.91 15.78 -6.56
C LEU A 120 -1.39 15.94 -6.65
N ALA A 121 -0.95 17.16 -6.92
CA ALA A 121 0.47 17.49 -6.86
C ALA A 121 0.92 17.53 -5.39
N TYR A 122 2.10 16.98 -5.12
CA TYR A 122 2.67 17.01 -3.79
C TYR A 122 2.90 18.45 -3.30
N GLU A 123 2.64 18.67 -2.02
CA GLU A 123 2.78 19.95 -1.33
C GLU A 123 1.96 21.10 -1.94
N GLN A 124 0.98 20.78 -2.79
CA GLN A 124 0.01 21.74 -3.33
C GLN A 124 -1.34 21.54 -2.64
N PRO A 125 -1.80 22.51 -1.82
CA PRO A 125 -3.08 22.40 -1.14
C PRO A 125 -4.26 22.49 -2.11
N ILE A 126 -5.28 21.67 -1.87
CA ILE A 126 -6.58 21.73 -2.56
C ILE A 126 -7.68 22.02 -1.54
N THR A 127 -8.49 23.04 -1.81
CA THR A 127 -9.63 23.42 -0.97
C THR A 127 -10.91 22.73 -1.41
N ILE A 128 -11.55 22.04 -0.48
CA ILE A 128 -12.85 21.37 -0.59
C ILE A 128 -13.81 22.07 0.38
N GLY A 129 -14.44 23.15 -0.09
CA GLY A 129 -15.32 23.97 0.75
C GLY A 129 -14.55 24.61 1.92
N ASP A 130 -14.87 24.18 3.14
CA ASP A 130 -14.28 24.69 4.37
C ASP A 130 -12.95 23.99 4.74
N LEU A 131 -12.59 22.92 4.04
CA LEU A 131 -11.43 22.08 4.36
C LEU A 131 -10.36 22.22 3.28
N THR A 132 -9.09 22.19 3.67
CA THR A 132 -7.95 22.17 2.75
C THR A 132 -7.13 20.90 2.97
N VAL A 133 -6.79 20.20 1.89
CA VAL A 133 -6.00 18.97 1.93
C VAL A 133 -4.69 19.16 1.19
N THR A 134 -3.58 18.71 1.79
CA THR A 134 -2.25 18.70 1.17
C THR A 134 -1.65 17.29 1.28
N GLY A 135 -1.16 16.74 0.17
CA GLY A 135 -0.43 15.48 0.15
C GLY A 135 1.08 15.70 0.14
N PHE A 136 1.82 14.90 0.90
CA PHE A 136 3.27 14.95 1.02
C PHE A 136 3.88 13.64 0.58
N HIS A 137 4.98 13.67 -0.15
CA HIS A 137 5.70 12.46 -0.54
C HIS A 137 6.07 11.63 0.69
N SER A 138 5.86 10.31 0.66
CA SER A 138 6.30 9.38 1.70
C SER A 138 7.20 8.28 1.13
N ASP A 139 7.55 7.29 1.96
CA ASP A 139 8.23 6.05 1.56
C ASP A 139 7.39 4.85 2.02
N HIS A 140 7.12 3.97 1.07
CA HIS A 140 6.39 2.70 1.18
C HIS A 140 6.92 1.78 0.07
N ASP A 141 6.42 0.57 -0.07
CA ASP A 141 6.78 -0.30 -1.20
C ASP A 141 6.09 0.10 -2.51
N GLU A 142 4.96 0.83 -2.49
CA GLU A 142 4.40 1.45 -3.70
C GLU A 142 4.88 2.91 -3.88
N PRO A 143 5.63 3.22 -4.96
CA PRO A 143 6.00 4.61 -5.22
C PRO A 143 4.80 5.42 -5.71
N GLY A 144 4.56 6.56 -5.08
CA GLY A 144 3.33 7.34 -5.23
C GLY A 144 2.64 7.61 -3.90
N VAL A 145 3.02 6.90 -2.84
CA VAL A 145 2.47 7.05 -1.49
C VAL A 145 2.53 8.49 -0.94
N MET A 146 1.48 8.86 -0.20
CA MET A 146 1.34 10.14 0.46
C MET A 146 1.05 10.03 1.96
N ALA A 147 1.68 10.90 2.73
CA ALA A 147 1.09 11.38 3.99
C ALA A 147 0.14 12.56 3.67
N LEU A 148 -1.02 12.62 4.32
CA LEU A 148 -2.06 13.60 4.03
C LEU A 148 -2.27 14.54 5.23
N LEU A 149 -2.40 15.83 4.97
CA LEU A 149 -2.71 16.87 5.96
C LEU A 149 -4.05 17.52 5.62
N VAL A 150 -4.97 17.56 6.59
CA VAL A 150 -6.25 18.28 6.53
C VAL A 150 -6.15 19.50 7.43
N ASP A 151 -6.44 20.69 6.89
CA ASP A 151 -6.50 21.97 7.59
C ASP A 151 -7.94 22.53 7.50
N ASP A 152 -8.54 22.85 8.64
CA ASP A 152 -9.89 23.45 8.73
C ASP A 152 -9.87 24.96 9.06
N GLY A 153 -8.68 25.56 9.03
CA GLY A 153 -8.39 26.96 9.36
C GLY A 153 -7.95 27.17 10.81
N SER A 154 -8.41 26.35 11.75
CA SER A 154 -8.01 26.46 13.17
C SER A 154 -7.22 25.27 13.68
N ARG A 155 -7.34 24.11 13.04
CA ARG A 155 -6.74 22.84 13.44
C ARG A 155 -6.17 22.13 12.24
N ARG A 156 -5.13 21.32 12.50
CA ARG A 156 -4.56 20.42 11.51
C ARG A 156 -4.62 18.98 11.97
N TYR A 157 -4.99 18.11 11.04
CA TYR A 157 -5.10 16.68 11.23
C TYR A 157 -4.25 15.99 10.18
N ALA A 158 -3.49 14.96 10.54
CA ALA A 158 -2.69 14.25 9.54
C ALA A 158 -2.89 12.74 9.58
N HIS A 159 -2.86 12.14 8.40
CA HIS A 159 -2.94 10.71 8.14
C HIS A 159 -1.60 10.28 7.53
N SER A 160 -0.85 9.42 8.21
CA SER A 160 0.47 8.96 7.75
C SER A 160 0.45 8.26 6.39
N GLY A 161 -0.65 7.58 6.09
CA GLY A 161 -0.67 6.56 5.04
C GLY A 161 0.04 5.31 5.58
N ASP A 162 0.41 4.41 4.69
CA ASP A 162 1.40 3.40 5.04
C ASP A 162 2.79 3.99 4.89
N VAL A 163 3.70 3.62 5.79
CA VAL A 163 5.03 4.25 5.83
C VAL A 163 6.10 3.30 6.30
N ARG A 164 7.30 3.43 5.72
CA ARG A 164 8.55 2.83 6.22
C ARG A 164 9.67 3.86 6.33
N LEU A 165 10.66 3.57 7.19
CA LEU A 165 11.89 4.37 7.34
C LEU A 165 13.15 3.62 6.87
N ASN A 166 12.99 2.42 6.32
CA ASN A 166 14.09 1.55 5.87
C ASN A 166 14.12 1.37 4.34
N GLY A 167 13.28 2.11 3.61
CA GLY A 167 13.25 2.11 2.15
C GLY A 167 14.26 3.07 1.52
N PRO A 168 14.26 3.17 0.18
CA PRO A 168 15.20 4.01 -0.56
C PRO A 168 14.90 5.52 -0.42
N HIS A 169 13.75 5.90 0.14
CA HIS A 169 13.25 7.27 0.16
C HIS A 169 12.89 7.77 1.57
N ALA A 170 13.50 7.20 2.61
CA ALA A 170 13.24 7.54 4.01
C ALA A 170 13.41 9.05 4.32
N GLU A 171 14.21 9.78 3.52
CA GLU A 171 14.34 11.23 3.64
C GLU A 171 13.02 11.99 3.42
N ARG A 172 12.10 11.44 2.61
CA ARG A 172 10.77 12.03 2.35
C ARG A 172 9.90 11.93 3.59
N VAL A 173 10.03 10.83 4.33
CA VAL A 173 9.31 10.61 5.59
C VAL A 173 9.73 11.62 6.64
N HIS A 174 11.04 11.79 6.84
CA HIS A 174 11.56 12.83 7.74
C HIS A 174 11.16 14.25 7.31
N ALA A 175 11.06 14.51 6.00
CA ALA A 175 10.65 15.82 5.50
C ALA A 175 9.21 16.18 5.92
N TRP A 176 8.25 15.27 5.72
CA TRP A 176 6.87 15.52 6.15
C TRP A 176 6.71 15.45 7.67
N ALA A 177 7.46 14.60 8.37
CA ALA A 177 7.41 14.51 9.83
C ALA A 177 7.81 15.85 10.48
N LYS A 178 8.91 16.43 10.00
CA LYS A 178 9.36 17.78 10.40
C LYS A 178 8.33 18.85 10.05
N ARG A 179 7.69 18.76 8.88
CA ARG A 179 6.63 19.69 8.48
C ARG A 179 5.44 19.59 9.43
N PHE A 180 4.97 18.39 9.75
CA PHE A 180 3.83 18.17 10.64
C PHE A 180 4.12 18.65 12.06
N ASN A 181 5.35 18.50 12.55
CA ASN A 181 5.78 19.08 13.83
C ASN A 181 5.64 20.61 13.87
N GLN A 182 5.96 21.28 12.76
CA GLN A 182 5.80 22.73 12.64
C GLN A 182 4.32 23.15 12.57
N GLU A 183 3.47 22.29 12.01
CA GLU A 183 2.04 22.56 11.89
C GLU A 183 1.26 22.41 13.19
N LYS A 184 1.84 21.76 14.21
CA LYS A 184 1.21 21.52 15.52
C LYS A 184 -0.13 20.80 15.35
N LEU A 185 -0.05 19.51 15.03
CA LEU A 185 -1.24 18.71 14.75
C LEU A 185 -2.11 18.51 16.00
N SER A 186 -3.41 18.73 15.84
CA SER A 186 -4.43 18.32 16.82
C SER A 186 -4.60 16.80 16.85
N LEU A 187 -4.47 16.15 15.69
CA LEU A 187 -4.58 14.70 15.54
C LEU A 187 -3.55 14.18 14.53
N PHE A 188 -2.93 13.06 14.87
CA PHE A 188 -2.14 12.27 13.94
C PHE A 188 -2.62 10.82 13.93
N MET A 189 -3.02 10.32 12.77
CA MET A 189 -3.37 8.92 12.54
C MET A 189 -2.14 8.20 12.01
N LEU A 190 -1.63 7.26 12.80
CA LEU A 190 -0.37 6.55 12.54
C LEU A 190 -0.65 5.07 12.27
N GLU A 191 -0.19 4.56 11.12
CA GLU A 191 -0.27 3.12 10.82
C GLU A 191 0.51 2.29 11.84
N GLY A 192 -0.02 1.11 12.18
CA GLY A 192 0.48 0.26 13.25
C GLY A 192 0.74 -1.17 12.83
N THR A 193 1.06 -1.40 11.56
CA THR A 193 1.05 -2.75 10.96
C THR A 193 2.01 -3.68 11.68
N SER A 194 3.22 -3.23 12.01
CA SER A 194 4.24 -4.03 12.70
C SER A 194 3.89 -4.38 14.16
N PHE A 195 2.92 -3.70 14.78
CA PHE A 195 2.39 -4.06 16.10
C PHE A 195 1.38 -5.21 16.05
N SER A 196 0.87 -5.57 14.87
CA SER A 196 -0.12 -6.63 14.67
C SER A 196 0.42 -8.04 14.93
N PHE A 197 1.74 -8.22 14.95
CA PHE A 197 2.36 -9.54 14.98
C PHE A 197 3.12 -9.75 16.29
N ASP A 198 3.44 -11.00 16.64
CA ASP A 198 4.36 -11.26 17.75
C ASP A 198 5.84 -11.17 17.29
N THR A 199 6.07 -11.29 15.99
CA THR A 199 7.35 -11.08 15.32
C THR A 199 7.63 -9.60 15.06
N ALA A 200 8.90 -9.27 14.82
CA ALA A 200 9.33 -7.89 14.55
C ALA A 200 8.83 -7.33 13.20
N ALA A 201 8.45 -8.21 12.27
CA ALA A 201 7.90 -7.85 10.97
C ALA A 201 6.74 -8.81 10.61
N PRO A 202 5.82 -8.40 9.72
CA PRO A 202 4.86 -9.32 9.11
C PRO A 202 5.56 -10.54 8.51
N VAL A 203 4.92 -11.70 8.59
CA VAL A 203 5.46 -12.97 8.11
C VAL A 203 4.47 -13.57 7.11
N GLU A 204 4.99 -13.98 5.95
CA GLU A 204 4.20 -14.56 4.85
C GLU A 204 3.89 -16.04 5.08
N ASP A 205 4.88 -16.78 5.59
CA ASP A 205 4.80 -18.19 5.93
C ASP A 205 5.14 -18.37 7.42
N GLN A 206 4.14 -18.67 8.24
CA GLN A 206 4.28 -18.77 9.69
C GLN A 206 5.21 -19.91 10.13
N ASP A 207 5.28 -20.98 9.33
CA ASP A 207 6.13 -22.13 9.61
C ASP A 207 7.58 -21.89 9.15
N HIS A 208 7.77 -21.08 8.11
CA HIS A 208 9.07 -20.78 7.49
C HIS A 208 9.24 -19.28 7.21
N PRO A 209 9.32 -18.42 8.25
CA PRO A 209 9.40 -16.98 8.08
C PRO A 209 10.62 -16.57 7.25
N SER A 210 10.39 -15.62 6.34
CA SER A 210 11.47 -14.97 5.61
C SER A 210 12.34 -14.11 6.55
N ILE A 211 13.61 -13.93 6.19
CA ILE A 211 14.45 -12.93 6.88
C ILE A 211 14.08 -11.57 6.29
N PRO A 212 13.68 -10.57 7.11
CA PRO A 212 13.32 -9.25 6.60
C PRO A 212 14.48 -8.59 5.85
N LEU A 213 14.19 -8.05 4.66
CA LEU A 213 15.15 -7.33 3.82
C LEU A 213 14.72 -5.86 3.67
N THR A 214 15.68 -5.01 3.30
CA THR A 214 15.39 -3.72 2.66
C THR A 214 15.41 -3.91 1.14
N GLU A 215 14.87 -2.94 0.38
CA GLU A 215 14.98 -2.96 -1.09
C GLU A 215 16.44 -3.14 -1.53
N MET A 216 17.39 -2.49 -0.86
CA MET A 216 18.81 -2.61 -1.19
C MET A 216 19.37 -4.01 -0.88
N SER A 217 19.07 -4.60 0.28
CA SER A 217 19.59 -5.93 0.61
C SER A 217 18.93 -7.03 -0.21
N LEU A 218 17.65 -6.83 -0.59
CA LEU A 218 16.92 -7.68 -1.52
C LEU A 218 17.63 -7.76 -2.87
N GLN A 219 18.00 -6.62 -3.46
CA GLN A 219 18.74 -6.62 -4.74
C GLN A 219 20.09 -7.36 -4.63
N LYS A 220 20.83 -7.19 -3.53
CA LYS A 220 22.09 -7.91 -3.30
C LYS A 220 21.89 -9.42 -3.19
N GLN A 221 20.88 -9.85 -2.44
CA GLN A 221 20.58 -11.27 -2.27
C GLN A 221 20.11 -11.90 -3.59
N PHE A 222 19.30 -11.17 -4.36
CA PHE A 222 18.88 -11.60 -5.69
C PHE A 222 20.08 -11.82 -6.62
N GLN A 223 21.05 -10.90 -6.65
CA GLN A 223 22.28 -11.07 -7.43
C GLN A 223 23.08 -12.31 -7.02
N THR A 224 23.17 -12.62 -5.73
CA THR A 224 23.81 -13.87 -5.25
C THR A 224 23.09 -15.09 -5.79
N VAL A 225 21.75 -15.12 -5.71
CA VAL A 225 20.95 -16.25 -6.24
C VAL A 225 21.16 -16.41 -7.74
N LEU A 226 21.19 -15.31 -8.50
CA LEU A 226 21.46 -15.37 -9.94
C LEU A 226 22.88 -15.88 -10.26
N ALA A 227 23.87 -15.59 -9.44
CA ALA A 227 25.24 -16.09 -9.64
C ALA A 227 25.38 -17.59 -9.35
N GLU A 228 24.61 -18.09 -8.38
CA GLU A 228 24.65 -19.49 -7.92
C GLU A 228 23.72 -20.42 -8.70
N SER A 229 22.72 -19.86 -9.39
CA SER A 229 21.70 -20.66 -10.09
C SER A 229 22.20 -21.15 -11.45
N PRO A 230 22.31 -22.46 -11.72
CA PRO A 230 22.78 -22.96 -13.01
C PRO A 230 21.74 -22.87 -14.13
N THR A 231 20.46 -22.62 -13.80
CA THR A 231 19.35 -22.57 -14.77
C THR A 231 18.40 -21.40 -14.48
N LEU A 232 17.13 -21.49 -14.89
CA LEU A 232 16.15 -20.41 -14.82
C LEU A 232 15.83 -20.04 -13.36
N VAL A 233 15.80 -18.74 -13.09
CA VAL A 233 15.24 -18.18 -11.85
C VAL A 233 13.90 -17.55 -12.21
N VAL A 234 12.86 -17.90 -11.45
CA VAL A 234 11.52 -17.30 -11.60
C VAL A 234 11.32 -16.30 -10.47
N ILE A 235 10.71 -15.15 -10.76
CA ILE A 235 10.35 -14.14 -9.75
C ILE A 235 8.85 -13.83 -9.79
N ASN A 236 8.26 -13.56 -8.62
CA ASN A 236 6.89 -13.07 -8.49
C ASN A 236 6.87 -11.82 -7.60
N PRO A 237 7.15 -10.63 -8.18
CA PRO A 237 7.07 -9.35 -7.50
C PRO A 237 5.64 -8.78 -7.51
N TYR A 238 5.38 -7.81 -6.64
CA TYR A 238 4.16 -7.01 -6.70
C TYR A 238 4.20 -6.02 -7.87
N ILE A 239 3.20 -6.06 -8.75
CA ILE A 239 3.18 -5.25 -9.98
C ILE A 239 3.15 -3.73 -9.70
N ARG A 240 2.61 -3.29 -8.56
CA ARG A 240 2.53 -1.84 -8.23
C ARG A 240 3.86 -1.28 -7.73
N ASN A 241 4.81 -2.12 -7.30
CA ASN A 241 6.15 -1.69 -6.89
C ASN A 241 7.09 -1.59 -8.11
N TYR A 242 6.85 -0.61 -8.97
CA TYR A 242 7.58 -0.45 -10.23
C TYR A 242 9.06 -0.08 -10.06
N GLU A 243 9.47 0.47 -8.91
CA GLU A 243 10.89 0.65 -8.60
C GLU A 243 11.59 -0.70 -8.30
N ARG A 244 10.92 -1.63 -7.62
CA ARG A 244 11.42 -3.00 -7.45
C ARG A 244 11.47 -3.75 -8.77
N LEU A 245 10.49 -3.57 -9.65
CA LEU A 245 10.53 -4.16 -11.00
C LEU A 245 11.79 -3.69 -11.75
N ALA A 246 12.03 -2.37 -11.76
CA ALA A 246 13.24 -1.78 -12.35
C ALA A 246 14.54 -2.32 -11.71
N GLY A 247 14.56 -2.43 -10.37
CA GLY A 247 15.65 -3.00 -9.59
C GLY A 247 15.98 -4.44 -9.98
N PHE A 248 14.96 -5.30 -10.13
CA PHE A 248 15.16 -6.68 -10.56
C PHE A 248 15.80 -6.78 -11.93
N GLN A 249 15.36 -5.97 -12.91
CA GLN A 249 15.98 -5.99 -14.24
C GLN A 249 17.45 -5.51 -14.19
N ALA A 250 17.74 -4.45 -13.42
CA ALA A 250 19.10 -3.95 -13.25
C ALA A 250 20.03 -4.98 -12.57
N SER A 251 19.50 -5.71 -11.58
CA SER A 251 20.22 -6.80 -10.91
C SER A 251 20.44 -8.00 -11.84
N ALA A 252 19.46 -8.33 -12.69
CA ALA A 252 19.63 -9.36 -13.72
C ALA A 252 20.75 -8.99 -14.71
N HIS A 253 20.81 -7.73 -15.15
CA HIS A 253 21.89 -7.25 -16.03
C HIS A 253 23.27 -7.38 -15.39
N THR A 254 23.37 -7.03 -14.10
CA THR A 254 24.62 -7.15 -13.33
C THR A 254 25.11 -8.61 -13.28
N ALA A 255 24.18 -9.57 -13.24
CA ALA A 255 24.46 -10.99 -13.31
C ALA A 255 24.62 -11.54 -14.74
N GLY A 256 24.56 -10.69 -15.78
CA GLY A 256 24.67 -11.10 -17.18
C GLY A 256 23.45 -11.85 -17.74
N ARG A 257 22.28 -11.66 -17.11
CA ARG A 257 21.01 -12.26 -17.52
C ARG A 257 20.03 -11.21 -18.03
N GLN A 258 19.09 -11.64 -18.87
CA GLN A 258 17.95 -10.83 -19.31
C GLN A 258 16.71 -11.15 -18.48
N LEU A 259 15.96 -10.13 -18.08
CA LEU A 259 14.70 -10.32 -17.38
C LEU A 259 13.53 -10.34 -18.37
N VAL A 260 12.82 -11.46 -18.41
CA VAL A 260 11.63 -11.64 -19.24
C VAL A 260 10.40 -11.30 -18.41
N TRP A 261 9.63 -10.33 -18.89
CA TRP A 261 8.42 -9.85 -18.23
C TRP A 261 7.15 -10.38 -18.89
N GLU A 262 6.11 -10.58 -18.10
CA GLU A 262 4.75 -10.65 -18.62
C GLU A 262 4.32 -9.30 -19.23
N PRO A 263 3.37 -9.28 -20.19
CA PRO A 263 2.99 -8.05 -20.88
C PRO A 263 2.54 -6.91 -19.95
N ASP A 264 1.86 -7.24 -18.86
CA ASP A 264 1.29 -6.25 -17.94
C ASP A 264 2.40 -5.60 -17.08
N ASP A 265 3.27 -6.41 -16.47
CA ASP A 265 4.46 -5.93 -15.75
C ASP A 265 5.40 -5.12 -16.67
N ALA A 266 5.58 -5.56 -17.92
CA ALA A 266 6.36 -4.83 -18.91
C ALA A 266 5.75 -3.45 -19.22
N ALA A 267 4.42 -3.36 -19.31
CA ALA A 267 3.70 -2.10 -19.53
C ALA A 267 3.85 -1.16 -18.33
N VAL A 268 3.76 -1.70 -17.11
CA VAL A 268 3.97 -0.93 -15.87
C VAL A 268 5.41 -0.43 -15.77
N LEU A 269 6.40 -1.30 -15.94
CA LEU A 269 7.82 -0.93 -15.93
C LEU A 269 8.08 0.21 -16.92
N THR A 270 7.66 0.03 -18.19
CA THR A 270 7.89 1.04 -19.24
C THR A 270 7.21 2.36 -18.91
N THR A 271 5.93 2.31 -18.53
CA THR A 271 5.13 3.53 -18.36
C THR A 271 5.54 4.31 -17.12
N MET A 272 5.90 3.63 -16.03
CA MET A 272 6.16 4.26 -14.74
C MET A 272 7.62 4.67 -14.56
N THR A 273 8.56 3.98 -15.21
CA THR A 273 10.00 4.23 -15.01
C THR A 273 10.74 4.71 -16.26
N ASP A 274 10.07 4.75 -17.42
CA ASP A 274 10.67 4.94 -18.74
C ASP A 274 11.72 3.87 -19.12
N GLN A 275 11.90 2.84 -18.29
CA GLN A 275 12.83 1.74 -18.53
C GLN A 275 12.27 0.79 -19.58
N LYS A 276 13.08 0.49 -20.60
CA LYS A 276 12.73 -0.50 -21.61
C LYS A 276 12.82 -1.93 -21.02
N PRO A 277 11.79 -2.77 -21.15
CA PRO A 277 11.86 -4.19 -20.81
C PRO A 277 12.90 -4.90 -21.69
N ASP A 278 13.68 -5.83 -21.12
CA ASP A 278 14.64 -6.61 -21.92
C ASP A 278 13.92 -7.49 -22.94
N ALA A 279 12.92 -8.23 -22.46
CA ALA A 279 12.07 -9.08 -23.25
C ALA A 279 10.66 -9.16 -22.64
N ILE A 280 9.69 -9.39 -23.52
CA ILE A 280 8.28 -9.53 -23.18
C ILE A 280 7.81 -10.91 -23.65
N LEU A 281 7.33 -11.72 -22.70
CA LEU A 281 6.88 -13.08 -22.97
C LEU A 281 5.73 -13.08 -23.99
N GLY A 282 5.85 -13.93 -25.01
CA GLY A 282 4.86 -14.06 -26.07
C GLY A 282 4.92 -12.95 -27.14
N GLN A 283 5.75 -11.92 -26.96
CA GLN A 283 5.93 -10.85 -27.95
C GLN A 283 7.35 -10.86 -28.55
N THR A 284 8.38 -10.79 -27.70
CA THR A 284 9.78 -10.76 -28.14
C THR A 284 10.53 -12.06 -27.88
N ILE A 285 10.02 -12.90 -26.97
CA ILE A 285 10.61 -14.20 -26.63
C ILE A 285 9.51 -15.22 -26.26
N SER A 286 9.73 -16.51 -26.54
CA SER A 286 8.82 -17.59 -26.16
C SER A 286 9.39 -18.44 -25.01
N LEU A 287 8.52 -19.20 -24.32
CA LEU A 287 8.95 -20.19 -23.31
C LEU A 287 9.91 -21.23 -23.92
N THR A 288 9.72 -21.61 -25.18
CA THR A 288 10.61 -22.54 -25.88
C THR A 288 12.01 -21.95 -26.06
N ASP A 289 12.14 -20.65 -26.30
CA ASP A 289 13.44 -20.00 -26.42
C ASP A 289 14.14 -19.91 -25.06
N ILE A 290 13.40 -19.60 -23.99
CA ILE A 290 13.91 -19.59 -22.61
C ILE A 290 14.39 -20.99 -22.21
N ALA A 291 13.62 -22.05 -22.49
CA ALA A 291 13.96 -23.42 -22.15
C ALA A 291 15.23 -23.94 -22.85
N ARG A 292 15.62 -23.36 -24.00
CA ARG A 292 16.86 -23.73 -24.71
C ARG A 292 18.12 -23.19 -24.06
N ASP A 293 18.03 -22.05 -23.35
CA ASP A 293 19.17 -21.36 -22.74
C ASP A 293 18.80 -20.74 -21.37
N PRO A 294 18.28 -21.55 -20.42
CA PRO A 294 17.58 -21.05 -19.23
C PRO A 294 18.47 -20.23 -18.29
N GLN A 295 19.79 -20.47 -18.30
CA GLN A 295 20.75 -19.74 -17.49
C GLN A 295 20.94 -18.27 -17.92
N HIS A 296 20.54 -17.91 -19.14
CA HIS A 296 20.62 -16.54 -19.63
C HIS A 296 19.44 -15.67 -19.19
N TYR A 297 18.38 -16.28 -18.63
CA TYR A 297 17.14 -15.59 -18.34
C TYR A 297 16.78 -15.62 -16.85
N VAL A 298 16.01 -14.61 -16.48
CA VAL A 298 15.12 -14.62 -15.33
C VAL A 298 13.71 -14.44 -15.89
N LEU A 299 12.73 -15.15 -15.35
CA LEU A 299 11.33 -15.03 -15.78
C LEU A 299 10.50 -14.43 -14.64
N GLN A 300 9.86 -13.28 -14.87
CA GLN A 300 8.76 -12.87 -14.01
C GLN A 300 7.50 -13.69 -14.39
N ASN A 301 6.82 -14.25 -13.39
CA ASN A 301 5.62 -15.08 -13.59
C ASN A 301 4.60 -14.85 -12.46
N SER A 302 3.39 -14.46 -12.84
CA SER A 302 2.27 -14.27 -11.91
C SER A 302 1.65 -15.60 -11.46
N PHE A 303 0.93 -15.59 -10.34
CA PHE A 303 0.25 -16.78 -9.81
C PHE A 303 -0.79 -17.37 -10.77
N ASP A 304 -1.50 -16.54 -11.52
CA ASP A 304 -2.54 -16.99 -12.45
C ASP A 304 -1.99 -17.79 -13.64
N HIS A 305 -0.66 -17.87 -13.76
CA HIS A 305 0.06 -18.41 -14.90
C HIS A 305 1.07 -19.49 -14.50
N LEU A 306 0.86 -20.17 -13.37
CA LEU A 306 1.75 -21.22 -12.87
C LEU A 306 1.97 -22.35 -13.89
N GLU A 307 0.97 -22.68 -14.70
CA GLU A 307 1.06 -23.73 -15.73
C GLU A 307 2.16 -23.48 -16.78
N ARG A 308 2.63 -22.24 -16.93
CA ARG A 308 3.78 -21.90 -17.80
C ARG A 308 5.10 -22.47 -17.30
N LEU A 309 5.18 -22.73 -16.00
CA LEU A 309 6.39 -23.22 -15.34
C LEU A 309 6.52 -24.75 -15.43
N THR A 310 5.48 -25.46 -15.89
CA THR A 310 5.52 -26.90 -16.11
C THR A 310 6.66 -27.27 -17.07
N ASP A 311 7.48 -28.24 -16.67
CA ASP A 311 8.65 -28.75 -17.40
C ASP A 311 9.79 -27.75 -17.66
N MET A 312 9.73 -26.53 -17.11
CA MET A 312 10.82 -25.56 -17.21
C MET A 312 11.99 -25.95 -16.28
N PRO A 313 13.25 -25.80 -16.73
CA PRO A 313 14.42 -26.12 -15.90
C PRO A 313 14.68 -25.01 -14.87
N ILE A 314 13.88 -24.97 -13.82
CA ILE A 314 13.89 -23.92 -12.79
C ILE A 314 14.84 -24.31 -11.66
N THR A 315 15.77 -23.41 -11.31
CA THR A 315 16.59 -23.54 -10.10
C THR A 315 15.79 -23.18 -8.85
N THR A 316 15.06 -22.05 -8.90
CA THR A 316 14.25 -21.57 -7.79
C THR A 316 13.15 -20.62 -8.26
N TYR A 317 12.05 -20.59 -7.53
CA TYR A 317 10.98 -19.61 -7.61
C TYR A 317 11.13 -18.65 -6.42
N ILE A 318 11.32 -17.37 -6.73
CA ILE A 318 11.47 -16.30 -5.74
C ILE A 318 10.14 -15.57 -5.61
N HIS A 319 9.49 -15.75 -4.47
CA HIS A 319 8.35 -14.93 -4.10
C HIS A 319 8.84 -13.63 -3.45
N SER A 320 8.45 -12.47 -4.00
CA SER A 320 8.93 -11.16 -3.59
C SER A 320 7.79 -10.15 -3.41
N ASN A 321 6.94 -10.43 -2.43
CA ASN A 321 5.69 -9.72 -2.17
C ASN A 321 4.68 -9.74 -3.33
N GLY A 322 4.80 -10.66 -4.30
CA GLY A 322 3.77 -10.88 -5.32
C GLY A 322 2.52 -11.57 -4.75
N GLU A 323 1.41 -11.51 -5.47
CA GLU A 323 0.22 -12.26 -5.07
C GLU A 323 0.38 -13.76 -5.39
N PRO A 324 -0.17 -14.66 -4.56
CA PRO A 324 -0.79 -14.42 -3.25
C PRO A 324 0.25 -14.14 -2.14
N LEU A 325 -0.09 -13.27 -1.18
CA LEU A 325 0.91 -12.62 -0.30
C LEU A 325 1.38 -13.45 0.90
N GLY A 326 0.60 -14.43 1.39
CA GLY A 326 0.94 -15.22 2.57
C GLY A 326 -0.20 -16.11 3.07
N ASP A 327 0.00 -16.76 4.22
CA ASP A 327 -0.91 -17.80 4.77
C ASP A 327 -2.34 -17.33 5.05
N TYR A 328 -2.59 -16.02 5.10
CA TYR A 328 -3.92 -15.43 5.21
C TYR A 328 -4.72 -15.44 3.89
N ASP A 329 -4.07 -15.68 2.76
CA ASP A 329 -4.70 -15.89 1.45
C ASP A 329 -4.73 -17.39 1.11
N PRO A 330 -5.91 -18.02 0.96
CA PRO A 330 -6.02 -19.44 0.60
C PRO A 330 -5.31 -19.82 -0.71
N ARG A 331 -5.10 -18.87 -1.62
CA ARG A 331 -4.33 -19.10 -2.86
C ARG A 331 -2.85 -19.35 -2.57
N PHE A 332 -2.30 -18.84 -1.46
CA PHE A 332 -0.90 -19.05 -1.08
C PHE A 332 -0.57 -20.51 -0.78
N ALA A 333 -1.48 -21.21 -0.09
CA ALA A 333 -1.37 -22.66 0.07
C ALA A 333 -1.37 -23.38 -1.28
N GLN A 334 -2.22 -22.95 -2.23
CA GLN A 334 -2.26 -23.53 -3.58
C GLN A 334 -0.95 -23.29 -4.35
N LEU A 335 -0.34 -22.11 -4.21
CA LEU A 335 0.99 -21.82 -4.77
C LEU A 335 2.04 -22.78 -4.21
N LYS A 336 2.11 -22.92 -2.88
CA LYS A 336 3.07 -23.80 -2.21
C LYS A 336 2.91 -25.26 -2.65
N ASP A 337 1.69 -25.79 -2.59
CA ASP A 337 1.36 -27.15 -3.00
C ASP A 337 1.71 -27.41 -4.47
N TRP A 338 1.44 -26.43 -5.35
CA TRP A 338 1.74 -26.55 -6.77
C TRP A 338 3.25 -26.58 -7.03
N LEU A 339 4.02 -25.68 -6.40
CA LEU A 339 5.48 -25.65 -6.54
C LEU A 339 6.13 -26.93 -5.99
N GLU A 340 5.66 -27.43 -4.84
CA GLU A 340 6.13 -28.69 -4.26
C GLU A 340 5.85 -29.88 -5.20
N ALA A 341 4.62 -29.99 -5.73
CA ALA A 341 4.24 -31.06 -6.66
C ALA A 341 5.09 -31.08 -7.95
N HIS A 342 5.60 -29.92 -8.37
CA HIS A 342 6.47 -29.78 -9.54
C HIS A 342 7.97 -29.78 -9.18
N HIS A 343 8.32 -30.01 -7.91
CA HIS A 343 9.69 -30.02 -7.39
C HIS A 343 10.44 -28.69 -7.68
N ILE A 344 9.74 -27.57 -7.64
CA ILE A 344 10.31 -26.23 -7.81
C ILE A 344 10.59 -25.65 -6.42
N PRO A 345 11.87 -25.38 -6.06
CA PRO A 345 12.20 -24.76 -4.78
C PRO A 345 11.58 -23.37 -4.66
N LEU A 346 10.93 -23.10 -3.53
CA LEU A 346 10.40 -21.78 -3.17
C LEU A 346 11.39 -21.06 -2.26
N GLN A 347 11.70 -19.81 -2.59
CA GLN A 347 12.48 -18.91 -1.75
C GLN A 347 11.73 -17.59 -1.58
N PHE A 348 11.74 -17.05 -0.36
CA PHE A 348 11.19 -15.73 -0.07
C PHE A 348 12.27 -14.64 -0.13
N MET A 349 11.96 -13.53 -0.77
CA MET A 349 12.77 -12.30 -0.78
C MET A 349 11.86 -11.10 -0.60
N ASN A 350 11.59 -10.76 0.66
CA ASN A 350 10.57 -9.78 1.00
C ASN A 350 11.19 -8.55 1.65
N ALA A 351 10.76 -7.39 1.20
CA ALA A 351 11.05 -6.10 1.82
C ALA A 351 9.71 -5.43 2.10
N SER A 352 9.40 -5.27 3.38
CA SER A 352 8.11 -4.73 3.83
C SER A 352 7.94 -3.27 3.39
N GLY A 353 6.70 -2.90 3.10
CA GLY A 353 6.28 -1.51 2.95
C GLY A 353 6.11 -0.77 4.28
N HIS A 354 6.08 -1.47 5.42
CA HIS A 354 5.74 -0.90 6.73
C HIS A 354 6.96 -0.68 7.63
N ALA A 355 6.86 0.33 8.49
CA ALA A 355 7.87 0.72 9.45
C ALA A 355 7.98 -0.30 10.60
N SER A 356 9.20 -0.41 11.14
CA SER A 356 9.41 -1.15 12.39
C SER A 356 8.70 -0.43 13.55
N ARG A 357 8.48 -1.14 14.66
CA ARG A 357 7.87 -0.55 15.86
C ARG A 357 8.66 0.63 16.37
N GLU A 358 10.00 0.49 16.41
CA GLU A 358 10.92 1.54 16.83
C GLU A 358 10.86 2.75 15.90
N ASP A 359 10.74 2.53 14.59
CA ASP A 359 10.60 3.60 13.61
C ASP A 359 9.26 4.34 13.75
N LEU A 360 8.15 3.62 13.97
CA LEU A 360 6.83 4.22 14.22
C LEU A 360 6.84 5.11 15.48
N ILE A 361 7.43 4.62 16.58
CA ILE A 361 7.60 5.40 17.81
C ILE A 361 8.49 6.63 17.56
N THR A 362 9.56 6.48 16.79
CA THR A 362 10.47 7.58 16.43
C THR A 362 9.74 8.63 15.60
N LEU A 363 8.95 8.19 14.63
CA LEU A 363 8.14 9.05 13.78
C LEU A 363 7.10 9.82 14.60
N ALA A 364 6.40 9.15 15.52
CA ALA A 364 5.46 9.79 16.44
C ALA A 364 6.13 10.88 17.29
N LYS A 365 7.35 10.63 17.79
CA LYS A 365 8.15 11.62 18.54
C LYS A 365 8.59 12.79 17.66
N GLU A 366 8.96 12.53 16.41
CA GLU A 366 9.36 13.58 15.48
C GLU A 366 8.17 14.49 15.12
N VAL A 367 7.01 13.90 14.83
CA VAL A 367 5.76 14.63 14.55
C VAL A 367 5.29 15.40 15.78
N ASN A 368 5.42 14.84 16.98
CA ASN A 368 4.99 15.42 18.26
C ASN A 368 3.59 16.08 18.20
N PRO A 369 2.55 15.31 17.84
CA PRO A 369 1.18 15.81 17.78
C PRO A 369 0.58 15.93 19.19
N ARG A 370 -0.57 16.61 19.31
CA ARG A 370 -1.33 16.63 20.57
C ARG A 370 -1.99 15.30 20.87
N THR A 371 -2.60 14.68 19.86
CA THR A 371 -3.27 13.37 19.98
C THR A 371 -2.81 12.44 18.87
N ILE A 372 -2.59 11.16 19.22
CA ILE A 372 -2.33 10.08 18.26
C ILE A 372 -3.49 9.08 18.29
N VAL A 373 -3.90 8.67 17.10
CA VAL A 373 -4.75 7.49 16.90
C VAL A 373 -3.92 6.43 16.18
N PRO A 374 -3.47 5.38 16.88
CA PRO A 374 -2.92 4.20 16.24
C PRO A 374 -4.06 3.39 15.59
N TRP A 375 -3.82 2.89 14.38
CA TRP A 375 -4.79 2.11 13.60
C TRP A 375 -4.06 1.33 12.50
N HIS A 376 -4.78 0.73 11.54
CA HIS A 376 -4.14 -0.09 10.49
C HIS A 376 -3.36 -1.27 11.11
N SER A 377 -3.95 -1.89 12.13
CA SER A 377 -3.32 -2.92 12.95
C SER A 377 -4.37 -3.91 13.42
N PHE A 378 -4.01 -5.17 13.56
CA PHE A 378 -4.85 -6.14 14.27
C PHE A 378 -4.86 -5.90 15.79
N HIS A 379 -3.84 -5.20 16.29
CA HIS A 379 -3.62 -4.96 17.72
C HIS A 379 -3.21 -3.50 17.99
N PRO A 380 -4.06 -2.50 17.62
CA PRO A 380 -3.74 -1.09 17.83
C PRO A 380 -3.50 -0.73 19.30
N GLU A 381 -4.03 -1.52 20.24
CA GLU A 381 -3.78 -1.36 21.67
C GLU A 381 -2.31 -1.54 22.07
N ARG A 382 -1.56 -2.38 21.35
CA ARG A 382 -0.12 -2.61 21.61
C ARG A 382 0.70 -1.39 21.22
N GLU A 383 0.36 -0.79 20.08
CA GLU A 383 0.97 0.47 19.66
C GLU A 383 0.57 1.60 20.60
N ALA A 384 -0.70 1.65 21.00
CA ALA A 384 -1.20 2.66 21.92
C ALA A 384 -0.42 2.69 23.24
N GLU A 385 -0.18 1.52 23.85
CA GLU A 385 0.64 1.40 25.06
C GLU A 385 2.09 1.87 24.84
N ALA A 386 2.69 1.49 23.71
CA ALA A 386 4.05 1.90 23.36
C ALA A 386 4.17 3.42 23.14
N LEU A 387 3.16 4.04 22.55
CA LEU A 387 3.12 5.48 22.30
C LEU A 387 2.82 6.28 23.57
N ASP A 388 1.89 5.82 24.41
CA ASP A 388 1.52 6.47 25.68
C ASP A 388 2.72 6.54 26.64
N THR A 389 3.56 5.51 26.63
CA THR A 389 4.74 5.46 27.50
C THR A 389 5.95 6.25 26.98
N GLN A 390 5.97 6.60 25.69
CA GLN A 390 7.18 7.13 25.02
C GLN A 390 6.97 8.47 24.31
N THR A 391 5.75 8.96 24.21
CA THR A 391 5.43 10.26 23.62
C THR A 391 4.72 11.14 24.65
N ASN A 392 4.59 12.43 24.35
CA ASN A 392 3.80 13.36 25.17
C ASN A 392 2.36 13.52 24.63
N ALA A 393 2.00 12.79 23.57
CA ALA A 393 0.69 12.90 22.96
C ALA A 393 -0.35 12.14 23.77
N ALA A 394 -1.59 12.65 23.80
CA ALA A 394 -2.71 11.82 24.21
C ALA A 394 -2.90 10.69 23.19
N VAL A 395 -3.13 9.47 23.65
CA VAL A 395 -3.38 8.33 22.76
C VAL A 395 -4.85 7.93 22.86
N VAL A 396 -5.50 7.80 21.69
CA VAL A 396 -6.92 7.47 21.59
C VAL A 396 -7.10 6.25 20.71
N LEU A 397 -7.78 5.23 21.23
CA LEU A 397 -8.33 4.13 20.44
C LEU A 397 -9.79 4.49 20.10
N PRO A 398 -10.09 4.89 18.86
CA PRO A 398 -11.44 5.29 18.50
C PRO A 398 -12.37 4.07 18.41
N GLU A 399 -13.67 4.35 18.50
CA GLU A 399 -14.74 3.43 18.22
C GLU A 399 -15.38 3.80 16.88
N ARG A 400 -15.81 2.77 16.14
CA ARG A 400 -16.38 2.95 14.81
C ARG A 400 -17.66 3.77 14.89
N ASP A 401 -17.85 4.66 13.91
CA ASP A 401 -19.04 5.49 13.71
C ASP A 401 -19.33 6.55 14.80
N LEU A 402 -18.46 6.71 15.80
CA LEU A 402 -18.55 7.81 16.76
C LEU A 402 -17.96 9.11 16.19
N TYR A 403 -18.50 10.24 16.67
CA TYR A 403 -18.03 11.58 16.33
C TYR A 403 -17.04 12.07 17.37
N TYR A 404 -15.87 12.50 16.90
CA TYR A 404 -14.80 13.06 17.70
C TYR A 404 -14.63 14.55 17.39
N ASP A 405 -14.33 15.31 18.43
CA ASP A 405 -13.75 16.64 18.32
C ASP A 405 -12.38 16.62 19.01
N PHE A 406 -11.34 17.02 18.28
CA PHE A 406 -10.00 17.21 18.83
C PHE A 406 -9.78 18.72 18.93
N ASP A 407 -9.71 19.21 20.18
CA ASP A 407 -9.76 20.62 20.58
C ASP A 407 -8.83 21.58 19.79
N GLU A 408 -9.13 22.88 19.88
CA GLU A 408 -8.35 23.97 19.26
C GLU A 408 -6.93 24.07 19.84
N LEU A 409 -5.99 24.55 19.00
CA LEU A 409 -4.67 25.00 19.43
C LEU A 409 -4.86 26.25 20.30
N ASN A 410 -4.60 26.18 21.60
CA ASN A 410 -4.47 27.40 22.41
C ASN A 410 -3.13 28.06 22.05
N GLU A 411 -3.10 29.36 21.79
CA GLU A 411 -1.89 30.13 21.41
C GLU A 411 -0.78 30.14 22.50
N GLU A 412 -0.97 29.46 23.64
CA GLU A 412 -0.06 29.44 24.79
C GLU A 412 0.64 28.08 25.04
N GLU A 413 0.42 27.05 24.22
CA GLU A 413 1.13 25.75 24.26
C GLU A 413 2.09 25.59 23.07
#